data_AF-A0A9E2GJN7-F1
#
_entry.id   AF-A0A9E2GJN7-F1
#
_cell.length_a   1.000
_cell.length_b   1.000
_cell.length_c   1.000
_cell.angle_alpha   90.00
_cell.angle_beta   90.00
_cell.angle_gamma   90.00
#
_symmetry.space_group_name_H-M   'P 1'
#
loop_
_entity.id
_entity.type
_entity.pdbx_description
1 polymer ?
#
loop_
_entity_poly.entity_id
_entity_poly.type
_entity_poly.pdbx_seq_one_letter_code
_entity_poly.pdbx_strand_id
1 'polypeptide(L)'
;GSVLNHVLLHQTIIGLEAQKQFEKIEVYPDVVIGCAGGGSNFAGTALPFVRDKIHGKQVRIVGAEPASCPTMTRGPFAYDFGDLAMKTPLLPMYTLGHDFVPAPIHAGGLRYHGMAPIVSHLVREGLIEAKAYDQIETFEAGVKWARAEGFIPAPETNHAIAAVIAEAQRAKAEGKERTILFNWSGHGLVDLASYDAYLTGKLIPYALPDEEIQRALKAIEGFPKP
;
A
#
# COMPACT_ATOMS: atom_id res chain seq x y z
N GLY A 1 15.66 0.41 -4.17
CA GLY A 1 14.70 0.53 -5.28
C GLY A 1 13.51 -0.35 -5.01
N SER A 2 12.28 0.17 -5.07
CA SER A 2 11.04 -0.57 -4.77
C SER A 2 10.13 -0.76 -6.00
N VAL A 3 10.24 0.08 -7.03
CA VAL A 3 9.23 0.17 -8.10
C VAL A 3 9.46 -0.70 -9.33
N LEU A 4 10.70 -1.13 -9.57
CA LEU A 4 11.06 -1.79 -10.82
C LEU A 4 10.61 -3.25 -10.84
N ASN A 5 10.24 -3.76 -12.01
CA ASN A 5 9.65 -5.10 -12.18
C ASN A 5 10.50 -6.22 -11.58
N HIS A 6 11.83 -6.14 -11.66
CA HIS A 6 12.71 -7.16 -11.08
C HIS A 6 12.63 -7.19 -9.54
N VAL A 7 12.40 -6.04 -8.89
CA VAL A 7 12.21 -5.98 -7.44
C VAL A 7 10.91 -6.68 -7.05
N LEU A 8 9.83 -6.43 -7.80
CA LEU A 8 8.55 -7.10 -7.60
C LEU A 8 8.69 -8.61 -7.78
N LEU A 9 9.37 -9.05 -8.84
CA LEU A 9 9.66 -10.46 -9.08
C LEU A 9 10.38 -11.11 -7.90
N HIS A 10 11.45 -10.49 -7.38
CA HIS A 10 12.17 -11.04 -6.23
C HIS A 10 11.28 -11.15 -4.98
N GLN A 11 10.35 -10.23 -4.79
CA GLN A 11 9.43 -10.22 -3.65
C GLN A 11 8.26 -11.21 -3.82
N THR A 12 8.01 -11.76 -5.02
CA THR A 12 6.92 -12.74 -5.24
C THR A 12 7.06 -14.01 -4.41
N ILE A 13 8.25 -14.28 -3.87
CA ILE A 13 8.48 -15.37 -2.94
C ILE A 13 7.49 -15.31 -1.75
N ILE A 14 7.11 -14.11 -1.31
CA ILE A 14 6.13 -13.92 -0.21
C ILE A 14 4.78 -14.53 -0.58
N GLY A 15 4.22 -14.17 -1.73
CA GLY A 15 2.91 -14.68 -2.15
C GLY A 15 2.97 -16.15 -2.58
N LEU A 16 4.08 -16.62 -3.14
CA LEU A 16 4.28 -18.03 -3.51
C LEU A 16 4.35 -18.94 -2.27
N GLU A 17 5.01 -18.48 -1.21
CA GLU A 17 5.01 -19.17 0.08
C GLU A 17 3.62 -19.16 0.70
N ALA A 18 2.92 -18.02 0.66
CA ALA A 18 1.55 -17.91 1.16
C ALA A 18 0.60 -18.89 0.45
N GLN A 19 0.65 -18.99 -0.88
CA GLN A 19 -0.16 -19.97 -1.64
C GLN A 19 0.05 -21.41 -1.13
N LYS A 20 1.32 -21.82 -0.94
CA LYS A 20 1.63 -23.15 -0.40
C LYS A 20 1.16 -23.33 1.05
N GLN A 21 1.18 -22.28 1.86
CA GLN A 21 0.68 -22.33 3.24
C GLN A 21 -0.84 -22.46 3.28
N PHE A 22 -1.56 -21.76 2.40
CA PHE A 22 -3.01 -21.89 2.23
C PHE A 22 -3.41 -23.28 1.72
N GLU A 23 -2.69 -23.83 0.74
CA GLU A 23 -2.90 -25.20 0.26
C GLU A 23 -2.77 -26.23 1.39
N LYS A 24 -1.80 -26.08 2.29
CA LYS A 24 -1.59 -26.99 3.43
C LYS A 24 -2.74 -27.03 4.43
N ILE A 25 -3.51 -25.95 4.53
CA ILE A 25 -4.66 -25.85 5.42
C ILE A 25 -6.00 -25.98 4.68
N GLU A 26 -5.96 -26.28 3.38
CA GLU A 26 -7.14 -26.44 2.51
C GLU A 26 -8.09 -25.22 2.51
N VAL A 27 -7.53 -24.02 2.67
CA VAL A 27 -8.26 -22.74 2.66
C VAL A 27 -7.76 -21.88 1.50
N TYR A 28 -8.58 -20.94 1.02
CA TYR A 28 -8.18 -19.92 0.05
C TYR A 28 -8.68 -18.54 0.52
N PRO A 29 -7.89 -17.47 0.39
CA PRO A 29 -8.32 -16.15 0.85
C PRO A 29 -9.41 -15.58 -0.04
N ASP A 30 -10.43 -14.97 0.57
CA ASP A 30 -11.41 -14.15 -0.13
C ASP A 30 -10.81 -12.79 -0.54
N VAL A 31 -9.84 -12.32 0.25
CA VAL A 31 -9.20 -11.02 0.06
C VAL A 31 -7.73 -11.05 0.48
N VAL A 32 -6.89 -10.43 -0.35
CA VAL A 32 -5.46 -10.24 -0.12
C VAL A 32 -5.17 -8.75 0.06
N ILE A 33 -4.55 -8.39 1.18
CA ILE A 33 -4.33 -7.00 1.58
C ILE A 33 -2.84 -6.75 1.80
N GLY A 34 -2.34 -5.59 1.39
CA GLY A 34 -0.98 -5.16 1.78
C GLY A 34 -0.81 -3.66 1.66
N CYS A 35 0.20 -3.11 2.35
CA CYS A 35 0.49 -1.69 2.30
C CYS A 35 1.42 -1.36 1.13
N ALA A 36 1.19 -0.22 0.49
CA ALA A 36 1.86 0.17 -0.75
C ALA A 36 2.57 1.51 -0.59
N GLY A 37 3.91 1.47 -0.58
CA GLY A 37 4.77 2.64 -0.73
C GLY A 37 5.16 2.78 -2.20
N GLY A 38 6.29 2.18 -2.61
CA GLY A 38 6.58 1.92 -4.03
C GLY A 38 5.94 0.64 -4.58
N GLY A 39 5.28 -0.14 -3.72
CA GLY A 39 4.50 -1.33 -4.09
C GLY A 39 5.21 -2.67 -4.02
N SER A 40 6.51 -2.76 -3.74
CA SER A 40 7.25 -4.03 -3.80
C SER A 40 6.74 -5.11 -2.86
N ASN A 41 6.51 -4.79 -1.57
CA ASN A 41 6.04 -5.77 -0.60
C ASN A 41 4.59 -6.22 -0.94
N PHE A 42 3.74 -5.25 -1.28
CA PHE A 42 2.35 -5.49 -1.66
C PHE A 42 2.27 -6.39 -2.90
N ALA A 43 3.00 -6.05 -3.95
CA ALA A 43 3.09 -6.87 -5.16
C ALA A 43 3.69 -8.25 -4.89
N GLY A 44 4.70 -8.34 -4.01
CA GLY A 44 5.30 -9.60 -3.62
C GLY A 44 4.28 -10.58 -3.04
N THR A 45 3.40 -10.10 -2.17
CA THR A 45 2.28 -10.91 -1.64
C THR A 45 1.17 -11.09 -2.67
N ALA A 46 0.77 -10.03 -3.38
CA ALA A 46 -0.46 -9.99 -4.16
C ALA A 46 -0.36 -10.60 -5.56
N LEU A 47 0.75 -10.45 -6.28
CA LEU A 47 0.85 -10.85 -7.69
C LEU A 47 0.53 -12.33 -7.95
N PRO A 48 0.95 -13.29 -7.09
CA PRO A 48 0.52 -14.68 -7.23
C PRO A 48 -1.00 -14.88 -7.17
N PHE A 49 -1.70 -14.08 -6.35
CA PHE A 49 -3.17 -14.10 -6.26
C PHE A 49 -3.85 -13.28 -7.36
N VAL A 50 -3.19 -12.23 -7.89
CA VAL A 50 -3.63 -11.55 -9.12
C VAL A 50 -3.66 -12.54 -10.28
N ARG A 51 -2.62 -13.35 -10.45
CA ARG A 51 -2.56 -14.42 -11.46
C ARG A 51 -3.78 -15.33 -11.33
N ASP A 52 -4.05 -15.80 -10.12
CA ASP A 52 -5.19 -16.68 -9.85
C ASP A 52 -6.53 -16.00 -10.18
N LYS A 53 -6.69 -14.72 -9.84
CA LYS A 53 -7.86 -13.90 -10.19
C LYS A 53 -8.08 -13.80 -11.69
N ILE A 54 -7.02 -13.55 -12.46
CA ILE A 54 -7.05 -13.52 -13.93
C ILE A 54 -7.49 -14.87 -14.50
N HIS A 55 -7.15 -15.98 -13.83
CA HIS A 55 -7.58 -17.33 -14.20
C HIS A 55 -8.91 -17.77 -13.56
N GLY A 56 -9.70 -16.83 -13.03
CA GLY A 56 -11.09 -17.06 -12.63
C GLY A 56 -11.32 -17.32 -11.15
N LYS A 57 -10.28 -17.29 -10.30
CA LYS A 57 -10.50 -17.33 -8.84
C LYS A 57 -11.18 -16.04 -8.38
N GLN A 58 -12.15 -16.18 -7.49
CA GLN A 58 -12.84 -15.05 -6.87
C GLN A 58 -12.04 -14.59 -5.65
N VAL A 59 -11.10 -13.67 -5.88
CA VAL A 59 -10.29 -13.07 -4.82
C VAL A 59 -10.20 -11.57 -5.02
N ARG A 60 -10.38 -10.83 -3.93
CA ARG A 60 -10.19 -9.38 -3.90
C ARG A 60 -8.75 -9.04 -3.53
N ILE A 61 -8.25 -7.94 -4.06
CA ILE A 61 -6.85 -7.54 -3.86
C ILE A 61 -6.87 -6.06 -3.54
N VAL A 62 -6.38 -5.70 -2.35
CA VAL A 62 -6.50 -4.35 -1.80
C VAL A 62 -5.11 -3.82 -1.42
N GLY A 63 -4.69 -2.75 -2.08
CA GLY A 63 -3.51 -1.97 -1.74
C GLY A 63 -3.88 -0.81 -0.81
N ALA A 64 -3.31 -0.79 0.39
CA ALA A 64 -3.49 0.27 1.37
C ALA A 64 -2.35 1.29 1.31
N GLU A 65 -2.66 2.56 1.17
CA GLU A 65 -1.69 3.66 1.09
C GLU A 65 -2.06 4.78 2.08
N PRO A 66 -1.17 5.74 2.37
CA PRO A 66 -1.52 6.84 3.27
C PRO A 66 -2.34 7.92 2.55
N ALA A 67 -3.30 8.52 3.25
CA ALA A 67 -4.02 9.71 2.76
C ALA A 67 -3.10 10.93 2.57
N SER A 68 -1.94 10.94 3.24
CA SER A 68 -0.89 11.96 3.11
C SER A 68 -0.01 11.78 1.86
N CYS A 69 0.03 10.58 1.27
CA CYS A 69 0.70 10.28 0.00
C CYS A 69 -0.22 9.36 -0.85
N PRO A 70 -1.36 9.88 -1.35
CA PRO A 70 -2.43 9.10 -1.98
C PRO A 70 -2.14 8.79 -3.45
N THR A 71 -1.04 8.09 -3.72
CA THR A 71 -0.50 7.88 -5.06
C THR A 71 -1.45 7.12 -5.99
N MET A 72 -1.98 5.97 -5.57
CA MET A 72 -2.88 5.13 -6.39
C MET A 72 -4.32 5.65 -6.39
N THR A 73 -4.77 6.30 -5.31
CA THR A 73 -6.15 6.76 -5.17
C THR A 73 -6.41 8.14 -5.75
N ARG A 74 -5.40 9.02 -5.82
CA ARG A 74 -5.55 10.41 -6.28
C ARG A 74 -4.50 10.87 -7.29
N GLY A 75 -3.39 10.15 -7.45
CA GLY A 75 -2.42 10.45 -8.50
C GLY A 75 -2.98 10.13 -9.89
N PRO A 76 -2.56 10.85 -10.95
CA PRO A 76 -2.82 10.43 -12.32
C PRO A 76 -1.93 9.25 -12.73
N PHE A 77 -2.40 8.45 -13.70
CA PHE A 77 -1.56 7.49 -14.41
C PHE A 77 -0.81 8.22 -15.52
N ALA A 78 0.50 8.39 -15.36
CA ALA A 78 1.35 9.19 -16.25
C ALA A 78 2.75 8.55 -16.41
N TYR A 79 3.52 9.00 -17.39
CA TYR A 79 4.95 8.74 -17.39
C TYR A 79 5.63 9.65 -16.37
N ASP A 80 6.53 9.09 -15.55
CA ASP A 80 7.34 9.85 -14.59
C ASP A 80 8.62 9.08 -14.24
N PHE A 81 9.58 9.75 -13.61
CA PHE A 81 10.80 9.13 -13.09
C PHE A 81 10.51 8.30 -11.84
N GLY A 82 11.13 7.12 -11.76
CA GLY A 82 11.09 6.24 -10.60
C GLY A 82 12.03 6.65 -9.46
N ASP A 83 12.66 7.83 -9.58
CA ASP A 83 13.51 8.42 -8.56
C ASP A 83 13.55 9.95 -8.70
N LEU A 84 13.74 10.64 -7.57
CA LEU A 84 13.85 12.10 -7.51
C LEU A 84 15.04 12.66 -8.31
N ALA A 85 16.12 11.87 -8.49
CA ALA A 85 17.32 12.29 -9.20
C ALA A 85 17.24 12.07 -10.73
N MET A 86 16.08 11.62 -11.22
CA MET A 86 15.76 11.43 -12.64
C MET A 86 16.78 10.51 -13.35
N LYS A 87 17.17 9.42 -12.68
CA LYS A 87 18.16 8.46 -13.20
C LYS A 87 17.53 7.22 -13.81
N THR A 88 16.30 6.87 -13.48
CA THR A 88 15.55 5.83 -14.20
C THR A 88 15.13 6.32 -15.58
N PRO A 89 14.75 5.41 -16.50
CA PRO A 89 13.86 5.81 -17.59
C PRO A 89 12.51 6.30 -17.05
N LEU A 90 11.71 6.94 -17.91
CA LEU A 90 10.31 7.22 -17.61
C LEU A 90 9.51 5.92 -17.51
N LEU A 91 8.69 5.81 -16.47
CA LEU A 91 7.87 4.65 -16.16
C LEU A 91 6.39 5.04 -16.23
N PRO A 92 5.51 4.25 -16.87
CA PRO A 92 4.07 4.50 -16.85
C PRO A 92 3.50 4.03 -15.50
N MET A 93 3.14 4.96 -14.63
CA MET A 93 2.71 4.67 -13.26
C MET A 93 1.71 5.69 -12.72
N TYR A 94 0.99 5.30 -11.67
CA TYR A 94 0.39 6.30 -10.79
C TYR A 94 1.49 7.08 -10.07
N THR A 95 1.37 8.41 -10.04
CA THR A 95 2.39 9.30 -9.47
C THR A 95 1.77 10.56 -8.86
N LEU A 96 2.40 11.09 -7.82
CA LEU A 96 2.18 12.44 -7.30
C LEU A 96 3.14 13.48 -7.92
N GLY A 97 4.01 13.05 -8.84
CA GLY A 97 5.14 13.83 -9.39
C GLY A 97 6.43 13.52 -8.65
N HIS A 98 7.54 13.30 -9.36
CA HIS A 98 8.83 12.95 -8.73
C HIS A 98 9.40 14.02 -7.80
N ASP A 99 8.96 15.28 -7.92
CA ASP A 99 9.32 16.39 -7.03
C ASP A 99 8.39 16.53 -5.81
N PHE A 100 7.43 15.61 -5.64
CA PHE A 100 6.58 15.56 -4.47
C PHE A 100 7.40 15.38 -3.19
N VAL A 101 7.07 16.18 -2.18
CA VAL A 101 7.67 16.11 -0.85
C VAL A 101 6.56 15.85 0.18
N PRO A 102 6.60 14.72 0.90
CA PRO A 102 5.64 14.42 1.96
C PRO A 102 5.64 15.48 3.07
N ALA A 103 4.48 15.73 3.66
CA ALA A 103 4.36 16.66 4.78
C ALA A 103 5.23 16.22 5.98
N PRO A 104 5.91 17.16 6.68
CA PRO A 104 6.78 16.82 7.81
C PRO A 104 6.07 16.14 8.99
N ILE A 105 4.75 16.35 9.10
CA ILE A 105 3.91 15.76 10.16
C ILE A 105 3.52 14.30 9.89
N HIS A 106 3.86 13.77 8.70
CA HIS A 106 3.53 12.40 8.33
C HIS A 106 4.51 11.40 8.94
N ALA A 107 4.01 10.57 9.86
CA ALA A 107 4.80 9.56 10.57
C ALA A 107 4.51 8.12 10.12
N GLY A 108 3.58 7.92 9.18
CA GLY A 108 3.10 6.61 8.74
C GLY A 108 4.00 5.87 7.74
N GLY A 109 5.15 6.41 7.35
CA GLY A 109 6.00 5.81 6.31
C GLY A 109 5.39 5.95 4.90
N LEU A 110 5.61 5.02 3.98
CA LEU A 110 4.97 5.00 2.64
C LEU A 110 5.02 6.34 1.86
N ARG A 111 6.18 7.01 1.93
CA ARG A 111 6.39 8.39 1.45
C ARG A 111 6.67 8.55 -0.03
N TYR A 112 6.76 7.44 -0.76
CA TYR A 112 7.26 7.44 -2.13
C TYR A 112 6.18 7.95 -3.10
N HIS A 113 6.57 8.79 -4.06
CA HIS A 113 5.65 9.55 -4.91
C HIS A 113 4.94 8.73 -5.97
N GLY A 114 5.55 7.62 -6.40
CA GLY A 114 5.07 6.79 -7.51
C GLY A 114 4.60 5.41 -7.05
N MET A 115 4.10 4.63 -7.98
CA MET A 115 3.75 3.22 -7.74
C MET A 115 4.40 2.34 -8.81
N ALA A 116 4.76 1.09 -8.47
CA ALA A 116 5.32 0.18 -9.45
C ALA A 116 4.44 0.09 -10.73
N PRO A 117 5.01 0.09 -11.94
CA PRO A 117 4.23 0.08 -13.18
C PRO A 117 3.24 -1.08 -13.28
N ILE A 118 3.65 -2.28 -12.86
CA ILE A 118 2.76 -3.46 -12.81
C ILE A 118 1.59 -3.21 -11.87
N VAL A 119 1.84 -2.72 -10.65
CA VAL A 119 0.76 -2.42 -9.69
C VAL A 119 -0.17 -1.35 -10.25
N SER A 120 0.41 -0.30 -10.85
CA SER A 120 -0.35 0.80 -11.44
C SER A 120 -1.26 0.33 -12.56
N HIS A 121 -0.75 -0.52 -13.46
CA HIS A 121 -1.55 -1.11 -14.51
C HIS A 121 -2.68 -1.98 -13.95
N LEU A 122 -2.40 -2.81 -12.95
CA LEU A 122 -3.41 -3.68 -12.33
C LEU A 122 -4.50 -2.90 -11.56
N VAL A 123 -4.16 -1.74 -10.98
CA VAL A 123 -5.16 -0.82 -10.41
C VAL A 123 -6.02 -0.22 -11.53
N ARG A 124 -5.40 0.25 -12.62
CA ARG A 124 -6.10 0.82 -13.79
C ARG A 124 -7.07 -0.17 -14.44
N GLU A 125 -6.70 -1.45 -14.51
CA GLU A 125 -7.54 -2.54 -15.03
C GLU A 125 -8.61 -3.03 -14.04
N GLY A 126 -8.69 -2.45 -12.82
CA GLY A 126 -9.66 -2.86 -11.80
C GLY A 126 -9.38 -4.23 -11.17
N LEU A 127 -8.19 -4.80 -11.39
CA LEU A 127 -7.77 -6.05 -10.77
C LEU A 127 -7.35 -5.85 -9.32
N ILE A 128 -6.83 -4.67 -8.98
CA ILE A 128 -6.46 -4.22 -7.64
C ILE A 128 -7.31 -3.01 -7.24
N GLU A 129 -7.80 -3.02 -6.00
CA GLU A 129 -8.44 -1.88 -5.36
C GLU A 129 -7.41 -1.07 -4.56
N ALA A 130 -7.41 0.25 -4.71
CA ALA A 130 -6.59 1.14 -3.89
C ALA A 130 -7.44 1.81 -2.79
N LYS A 131 -6.90 1.88 -1.57
CA LYS A 131 -7.53 2.52 -0.42
C LYS A 131 -6.51 3.37 0.33
N ALA A 132 -6.87 4.63 0.57
CA ALA A 132 -6.05 5.56 1.35
C ALA A 132 -6.55 5.64 2.79
N TYR A 133 -5.63 5.65 3.75
CA TYR A 133 -5.93 5.70 5.18
C TYR A 133 -5.21 6.87 5.86
N ASP A 134 -5.89 7.56 6.77
CA ASP A 134 -5.33 8.61 7.62
C ASP A 134 -4.33 8.05 8.64
N GLN A 135 -3.30 8.81 8.96
CA GLN A 135 -2.28 8.31 9.88
C GLN A 135 -2.84 7.97 11.27
N ILE A 136 -3.83 8.72 11.79
CA ILE A 136 -4.40 8.46 13.12
C ILE A 136 -5.10 7.09 13.14
N GLU A 137 -5.93 6.78 12.15
CA GLU A 137 -6.60 5.48 12.08
C GLU A 137 -5.60 4.32 11.90
N THR A 138 -4.50 4.54 11.15
CA THR A 138 -3.48 3.49 11.02
C THR A 138 -2.76 3.24 12.34
N PHE A 139 -2.33 4.28 13.08
CA PHE A 139 -1.71 4.07 14.39
C PHE A 139 -2.67 3.47 15.42
N GLU A 140 -3.95 3.83 15.40
CA GLU A 140 -4.97 3.17 16.21
C GLU A 140 -5.05 1.67 15.90
N ALA A 141 -5.08 1.32 14.61
CA ALA A 141 -5.07 -0.06 14.14
C ALA A 141 -3.81 -0.82 14.58
N GLY A 142 -2.63 -0.20 14.49
CA GLY A 142 -1.35 -0.75 14.92
C GLY A 142 -1.29 -1.02 16.43
N VAL A 143 -1.75 -0.07 17.24
CA VAL A 143 -1.82 -0.24 18.71
C VAL A 143 -2.83 -1.33 19.08
N LYS A 144 -3.97 -1.40 18.39
CA LYS A 144 -4.95 -2.46 18.59
C LYS A 144 -4.37 -3.83 18.27
N TRP A 145 -3.66 -3.97 17.15
CA TRP A 145 -2.95 -5.19 16.79
C TRP A 145 -1.91 -5.58 17.85
N ALA A 146 -1.05 -4.63 18.27
CA ALA A 146 -0.02 -4.92 19.27
C ALA A 146 -0.59 -5.39 20.61
N ARG A 147 -1.75 -4.85 21.02
CA ARG A 147 -2.44 -5.27 22.25
C ARG A 147 -3.14 -6.64 22.12
N ALA A 148 -3.64 -6.98 20.94
CA ALA A 148 -4.35 -8.23 20.69
C ALA A 148 -3.40 -9.40 20.39
N GLU A 149 -2.39 -9.16 19.56
CA GLU A 149 -1.52 -10.19 18.97
C GLU A 149 -0.11 -10.20 19.57
N GLY A 150 0.27 -9.17 20.33
CA GLY A 150 1.55 -9.11 21.06
C GLY A 150 2.78 -8.66 20.25
N PHE A 151 2.61 -8.31 18.97
CA PHE A 151 3.70 -7.85 18.10
C PHE A 151 3.50 -6.38 17.70
N ILE A 152 4.55 -5.56 17.76
CA ILE A 152 4.50 -4.15 17.35
C ILE A 152 4.72 -4.06 15.82
N PRO A 153 3.73 -3.66 15.02
CA PRO A 153 3.86 -3.51 13.58
C PRO A 153 4.63 -2.24 13.20
N ALA A 154 5.29 -2.23 12.04
CA ALA A 154 5.84 -1.01 11.45
C ALA A 154 4.71 0.00 11.12
N PRO A 155 4.95 1.32 11.18
CA PRO A 155 3.98 2.33 10.75
C PRO A 155 3.46 2.10 9.31
N GLU A 156 4.31 1.59 8.41
CA GLU A 156 3.89 1.17 7.06
C GLU A 156 2.86 0.02 7.12
N THR A 157 3.15 -1.01 7.92
CA THR A 157 2.28 -2.20 8.10
C THR A 157 0.92 -1.82 8.69
N ASN A 158 0.85 -0.76 9.49
CA ASN A 158 -0.40 -0.26 10.07
C ASN A 158 -1.48 0.07 9.04
N HIS A 159 -1.10 0.49 7.83
CA HIS A 159 -2.03 0.76 6.74
C HIS A 159 -2.75 -0.53 6.29
N ALA A 160 -2.01 -1.63 6.18
CA ALA A 160 -2.60 -2.93 5.87
C ALA A 160 -3.51 -3.41 7.01
N ILE A 161 -3.11 -3.22 8.28
CA ILE A 161 -3.93 -3.59 9.44
C ILE A 161 -5.22 -2.77 9.49
N ALA A 162 -5.17 -1.47 9.21
CA ALA A 162 -6.37 -0.63 9.10
C ALA A 162 -7.33 -1.17 8.03
N ALA A 163 -6.80 -1.55 6.86
CA ALA A 163 -7.58 -2.18 5.81
C ALA A 163 -8.17 -3.54 6.22
N VAL A 164 -7.43 -4.37 6.96
CA VAL A 164 -7.92 -5.64 7.52
C VAL A 164 -9.07 -5.40 8.50
N ILE A 165 -8.96 -4.41 9.39
CA ILE A 165 -10.01 -4.08 10.34
C ILE A 165 -11.27 -3.60 9.61
N ALA A 166 -11.13 -2.73 8.61
CA ALA A 166 -12.25 -2.26 7.80
C ALA A 166 -12.93 -3.42 7.04
N GLU A 167 -12.13 -4.35 6.49
CA GLU A 167 -12.61 -5.54 5.81
C GLU A 167 -13.38 -6.47 6.75
N ALA A 168 -12.86 -6.71 7.96
CA ALA A 168 -13.53 -7.51 8.99
C ALA A 168 -14.84 -6.86 9.46
N GLN A 169 -14.87 -5.53 9.63
CA GLN A 169 -16.10 -4.79 9.94
C GLN A 169 -17.14 -4.92 8.83
N ARG A 170 -16.72 -4.87 7.56
CA ARG A 170 -17.61 -5.09 6.41
C ARG A 170 -18.17 -6.51 6.39
N ALA A 171 -17.32 -7.52 6.60
CA ALA A 171 -17.76 -8.91 6.69
C ALA A 171 -18.81 -9.11 7.81
N LYS A 172 -18.59 -8.50 8.97
CA LYS A 172 -19.55 -8.48 10.08
C LYS A 172 -20.89 -7.83 9.70
N ALA A 173 -20.86 -6.67 9.04
CA ALA A 173 -22.08 -5.98 8.59
C ALA A 173 -22.86 -6.79 7.54
N GLU A 174 -22.16 -7.52 6.69
CA GLU A 174 -22.75 -8.42 5.69
C GLU A 174 -23.23 -9.76 6.28
N GLY A 175 -22.87 -10.08 7.54
CA GLY A 175 -23.15 -11.36 8.17
C GLY A 175 -22.43 -12.54 7.49
N LYS A 176 -21.25 -12.29 6.90
CA LYS A 176 -20.47 -13.29 6.15
C LYS A 176 -19.13 -13.57 6.83
N GLU A 177 -18.76 -14.83 6.88
CA GLU A 177 -17.39 -15.21 7.18
C GLU A 177 -16.47 -14.81 6.01
N ARG A 178 -15.24 -14.40 6.32
CA ARG A 178 -14.26 -13.96 5.32
C ARG A 178 -12.86 -14.34 5.77
N THR A 179 -12.14 -15.05 4.90
CA THR A 179 -10.72 -15.31 5.06
C THR A 179 -9.92 -14.15 4.46
N ILE A 180 -9.13 -13.49 5.30
CA ILE A 180 -8.30 -12.34 4.94
C ILE A 180 -6.83 -12.77 5.01
N LEU A 181 -6.14 -12.77 3.87
CA LEU A 181 -4.68 -12.77 3.84
C LEU A 181 -4.21 -11.31 3.87
N PHE A 182 -3.27 -10.98 4.74
CA PHE A 182 -2.57 -9.71 4.63
C PHE A 182 -1.07 -9.85 4.82
N ASN A 183 -0.30 -8.96 4.19
CA ASN A 183 1.14 -8.91 4.35
C ASN A 183 1.53 -8.10 5.59
N TRP A 184 2.08 -8.77 6.60
CA TRP A 184 2.69 -8.10 7.75
C TRP A 184 4.13 -7.70 7.39
N SER A 185 4.28 -6.55 6.73
CA SER A 185 5.51 -6.20 6.01
C SER A 185 6.76 -5.94 6.87
N GLY A 186 6.59 -5.75 8.18
CA GLY A 186 7.70 -5.47 9.09
C GLY A 186 7.25 -5.05 10.49
N HIS A 187 8.21 -5.11 11.42
CA HIS A 187 8.04 -4.74 12.83
C HIS A 187 8.36 -3.26 13.09
N GLY A 188 7.74 -2.68 14.12
CA GLY A 188 7.93 -1.27 14.50
C GLY A 188 8.96 -1.03 15.60
N LEU A 189 9.80 -2.02 15.94
CA LEU A 189 10.78 -1.92 17.04
C LEU A 189 11.79 -0.78 16.85
N VAL A 190 12.06 -0.38 15.61
CA VAL A 190 12.96 0.73 15.26
C VAL A 190 12.22 2.02 14.90
N ASP A 191 10.89 2.00 14.97
CA ASP A 191 9.98 3.10 14.60
C ASP A 191 9.20 3.63 15.81
N LEU A 192 9.70 3.36 17.03
CA LEU A 192 9.02 3.72 18.28
C LEU A 192 8.83 5.23 18.45
N ALA A 193 9.65 6.07 17.79
CA ALA A 193 9.46 7.51 17.78
C ALA A 193 8.13 7.92 17.10
N SER A 194 7.71 7.21 16.05
CA SER A 194 6.43 7.45 15.39
C SER A 194 5.26 7.04 16.30
N TYR A 195 5.42 5.93 17.03
CA TYR A 195 4.46 5.52 18.06
C TYR A 195 4.41 6.49 19.24
N ASP A 196 5.55 7.02 19.71
CA ASP A 196 5.58 8.06 20.74
C ASP A 196 4.80 9.29 20.29
N ALA A 197 5.00 9.75 19.06
CA ALA A 197 4.26 10.88 18.51
C ALA A 197 2.74 10.63 18.51
N TYR A 198 2.29 9.42 18.20
CA TYR A 198 0.88 9.04 18.30
C TYR A 198 0.39 9.03 19.76
N LEU A 199 1.09 8.30 20.63
CA LEU A 199 0.69 8.08 22.03
C LEU A 199 0.72 9.36 22.86
N THR A 200 1.58 10.32 22.50
CA THR A 200 1.67 11.64 23.14
C THR A 200 0.76 12.69 22.48
N GLY A 201 -0.07 12.29 21.51
CA GLY A 201 -1.04 13.18 20.85
C GLY A 201 -0.43 14.24 19.94
N LYS A 202 0.81 14.05 19.47
CA LYS A 202 1.50 14.97 18.56
C LYS A 202 1.11 14.77 17.10
N LEU A 203 0.59 13.59 16.73
CA LEU A 203 0.07 13.34 15.39
C LEU A 203 -1.30 13.98 15.22
N ILE A 204 -1.54 14.53 14.03
CA ILE A 204 -2.84 15.07 13.62
C ILE A 204 -3.30 14.37 12.33
N PRO A 205 -4.61 14.28 12.06
CA PRO A 205 -5.11 13.85 10.76
C PRO A 205 -4.54 14.72 9.65
N TYR A 206 -4.15 14.10 8.54
CA TYR A 206 -3.61 14.82 7.39
C TYR A 206 -3.88 14.06 6.09
N ALA A 207 -4.67 14.67 5.23
CA ALA A 207 -4.82 14.30 3.83
C ALA A 207 -4.07 15.31 2.96
N LEU A 208 -3.41 14.84 1.91
CA LEU A 208 -2.66 15.71 1.00
C LEU A 208 -3.62 16.71 0.30
N PRO A 209 -3.41 18.04 0.37
CA PRO A 209 -4.25 19.00 -0.35
C PRO A 209 -4.18 18.83 -1.88
N ASP A 210 -5.27 19.12 -2.58
CA ASP A 210 -5.29 19.04 -4.06
C ASP A 210 -4.29 20.02 -4.69
N GLU A 211 -4.10 21.19 -4.09
CA GLU A 211 -3.15 22.21 -4.56
C GLU A 211 -1.71 21.70 -4.57
N GLU A 212 -1.33 20.89 -3.57
CA GLU A 212 0.02 20.29 -3.50
C GLU A 212 0.20 19.21 -4.55
N ILE A 213 -0.84 18.42 -4.85
CA ILE A 213 -0.82 17.46 -5.96
C ILE A 213 -0.62 18.22 -7.27
N GLN A 214 -1.44 19.25 -7.54
CA GLN A 214 -1.31 20.03 -8.77
C GLN A 214 0.04 20.74 -8.89
N ARG A 215 0.62 21.21 -7.78
CA ARG A 215 1.96 21.81 -7.75
C ARG A 215 3.01 20.80 -8.22
N ALA A 216 3.02 19.60 -7.64
CA ALA A 216 4.01 18.57 -7.95
C ALA A 216 3.84 17.99 -9.37
N LEU A 217 2.59 17.87 -9.85
CA LEU A 217 2.32 17.41 -11.22
C LEU A 217 2.88 18.34 -12.31
N LYS A 218 3.22 19.60 -12.00
CA LYS A 218 3.92 20.49 -12.95
C LYS A 218 5.27 19.92 -13.40
N ALA A 219 5.92 19.11 -12.56
CA ALA A 219 7.20 18.48 -12.90
C ALA A 219 7.09 17.47 -14.05
N ILE A 220 5.88 17.03 -14.40
CA ILE A 220 5.64 15.99 -15.42
C ILE A 220 4.80 16.46 -16.61
N GLU A 221 4.38 17.73 -16.66
CA GLU A 221 3.51 18.27 -17.74
C GLU A 221 4.09 18.10 -19.15
N GLY A 222 5.43 18.12 -19.28
CA GLY A 222 6.13 17.98 -20.55
C GLY A 222 6.41 16.53 -20.97
N PHE A 223 6.05 15.53 -20.16
CA PHE A 223 6.32 14.13 -20.47
C PHE A 223 5.29 13.54 -21.44
N PRO A 224 5.65 12.47 -22.17
CA PRO A 224 4.69 11.76 -23.02
C PRO A 224 3.51 11.21 -22.21
N LYS A 225 2.40 10.94 -22.88
CA LYS A 225 1.23 10.27 -22.27
C LYS A 225 1.33 8.74 -22.46
N PRO A 226 0.98 7.95 -21.44
CA PRO A 226 0.98 6.48 -21.50
C PRO A 226 -0.28 5.89 -22.13
#